data_AF-A0A090XA41-F1
#
_entry.id   AF-A0A090XA41-F1
#
_cell.length_a   1.000
_cell.length_b   1.000
_cell.length_c   1.000
_cell.angle_alpha   90.00
_cell.angle_beta   90.00
_cell.angle_gamma   90.00
#
_symmetry.space_group_name_H-M   'P 1'
#
loop_
_entity.id
_entity.type
_entity.pdbx_description
1 polymer ?
#
loop_
_entity_poly.entity_id
_entity_poly.type
_entity_poly.pdbx_seq_one_letter_code
_entity_poly.pdbx_strand_id
1 'polypeptide(L)'
;KYVGQTGRCLNDRLREHSLNVKNYRDGHLSMHCHDCGCKPLFDSCSVLAKHKNRTVREIIEAVEIKRAGVGCVIVASIDLFDKEVQFMLAAARPGVG
;
A
#
# COMPACT_ATOMS: atom_id res chain seq x y z
N LYS A 1 -2.24 4.28 9.47
CA LYS A 1 -1.39 3.18 8.91
C LYS A 1 -1.15 3.46 7.44
N TYR A 2 -0.03 3.01 6.86
CA TYR A 2 0.23 3.16 5.42
C TYR A 2 0.41 1.78 4.78
N VAL A 3 -0.36 1.49 3.73
CA VAL A 3 -0.17 0.33 2.85
C VAL A 3 0.17 0.89 1.48
N GLY A 4 1.42 0.72 1.06
CA GLY A 4 1.94 1.39 -0.13
C GLY A 4 1.70 0.62 -1.42
N GLN A 5 1.55 1.37 -2.51
CA GLN A 5 1.57 0.82 -3.87
C GLN A 5 2.98 0.90 -4.43
N THR A 6 3.54 -0.23 -4.86
CA THR A 6 4.91 -0.25 -5.35
C THR A 6 4.99 0.19 -6.80
N GLY A 7 4.25 -0.44 -7.71
CA GLY A 7 4.27 -0.16 -9.17
C GLY A 7 5.63 -0.34 -9.87
N ARG A 8 6.73 -0.43 -9.11
CA ARG A 8 8.13 -0.59 -9.49
C ARG A 8 8.88 -1.33 -8.37
N CYS A 9 10.22 -1.36 -8.41
CA CYS A 9 11.02 -1.94 -7.33
C CYS A 9 10.69 -1.29 -5.98
N LEU A 10 10.57 -2.11 -4.93
CA LEU A 10 10.24 -1.66 -3.57
C LEU A 10 11.22 -0.60 -3.06
N ASN A 11 12.53 -0.83 -3.25
CA ASN A 11 13.57 0.08 -2.76
C ASN A 11 13.48 1.46 -3.43
N ASP A 12 13.20 1.49 -4.74
CA ASP A 12 13.01 2.74 -5.45
C ASP A 12 11.77 3.48 -4.94
N ARG A 13 10.66 2.77 -4.71
CA ARG A 13 9.43 3.36 -4.18
C ARG A 13 9.61 3.90 -2.75
N LEU A 14 10.30 3.17 -1.88
CA LEU A 14 10.61 3.63 -0.52
C LEU A 14 11.49 4.88 -0.54
N ARG A 15 12.50 4.93 -1.41
CA ARG A 15 13.35 6.11 -1.60
C ARG A 15 12.54 7.31 -2.09
N GLU A 16 11.65 7.12 -3.07
CA GLU A 16 10.73 8.16 -3.55
C GLU A 16 9.84 8.71 -2.43
N HIS A 17 9.24 7.83 -1.62
CA HIS A 17 8.42 8.26 -0.49
C HIS A 17 9.22 9.02 0.56
N SER A 18 10.43 8.55 0.91
CA SER A 18 11.31 9.25 1.83
C SER A 18 11.67 10.64 1.32
N LEU A 19 12.00 10.78 0.03
CA LEU A 19 12.29 12.06 -0.58
C LEU A 19 11.07 12.99 -0.63
N ASN A 20 9.88 12.47 -0.92
CA ASN A 20 8.66 13.29 -0.95
C ASN A 20 8.31 13.83 0.43
N VAL A 21 8.35 12.98 1.46
CA VAL A 21 8.10 13.37 2.85
C VAL A 21 9.15 14.37 3.33
N LYS A 22 10.43 14.14 3.02
CA LYS A 22 11.53 15.04 3.43
C LYS A 22 11.41 16.43 2.80
N ASN A 23 10.97 16.50 1.55
CA ASN A 23 10.91 17.73 0.77
C ASN A 23 9.50 18.35 0.70
N TYR A 24 8.55 17.86 1.50
CA TYR A 24 7.14 18.31 1.49
C TYR A 24 6.54 18.37 0.07
N ARG A 25 6.75 17.32 -0.72
CA ARG A 25 6.20 17.21 -2.07
C ARG A 25 4.83 16.54 -2.07
N ASP A 26 4.15 16.58 -3.21
CA ASP A 26 2.85 15.96 -3.40
C ASP A 26 2.82 14.46 -3.09
N GLY A 27 1.63 13.99 -2.71
CA GLY A 27 1.32 12.60 -2.45
C GLY A 27 0.71 12.41 -1.06
N HIS A 28 -0.25 11.49 -0.96
CA HIS A 28 -1.04 11.24 0.25
C HIS A 28 -0.20 11.11 1.53
N LEU A 29 0.88 10.33 1.48
CA LEU A 29 1.74 10.11 2.65
C LEU A 29 2.45 11.40 3.09
N SER A 30 2.97 12.19 2.14
CA SER A 30 3.68 13.43 2.43
C SER A 30 2.75 14.49 3.00
N MET A 31 1.57 14.69 2.38
CA MET A 31 0.55 15.61 2.88
C MET A 31 0.07 15.22 4.28
N HIS A 32 -0.23 13.94 4.52
CA HIS A 32 -0.62 13.48 5.85
C HIS A 32 0.46 13.70 6.91
N CYS A 33 1.72 13.39 6.59
CA CYS A 33 2.82 13.62 7.53
C CYS A 33 3.03 15.11 7.82
N HIS A 34 2.79 15.99 6.84
CA HIS A 34 2.79 17.44 7.04
C HIS A 34 1.67 17.87 7.99
N ASP A 35 0.42 17.49 7.70
CA ASP A 35 -0.76 17.92 8.46
C ASP A 35 -0.81 17.33 9.88
N CYS A 36 -0.43 16.05 10.02
CA CYS A 36 -0.46 15.32 11.28
C CYS A 36 0.81 15.55 12.13
N GLY A 37 1.92 15.94 11.50
CA GLY A 37 3.24 16.01 12.14
C GLY A 37 3.88 14.63 12.43
N CYS A 38 3.26 13.54 11.99
CA CYS A 38 3.78 12.19 12.17
C CYS A 38 4.93 11.89 11.21
N LYS A 39 5.81 10.97 11.59
CA LYS A 39 6.93 10.52 10.75
C LYS A 39 6.75 9.06 10.33
N PRO A 40 6.88 8.74 9.04
CA PRO A 40 6.83 7.37 8.57
C PRO A 40 8.11 6.62 8.98
N LEU A 41 7.96 5.38 9.42
CA LEU A 41 9.07 4.50 9.80
C LEU A 41 9.41 3.59 8.61
N PHE A 42 10.23 4.10 7.68
CA PHE A 42 10.60 3.34 6.47
C PHE A 42 11.44 2.09 6.78
N ASP A 43 12.30 2.15 7.80
CA ASP A 43 13.19 1.04 8.17
C ASP A 43 12.45 -0.13 8.82
N SER A 44 11.25 0.10 9.33
CA SER A 44 10.40 -0.92 9.95
C SER A 44 9.24 -1.37 9.05
N CYS A 45 9.32 -1.13 7.75
CA CYS A 45 8.28 -1.59 6.83
C CYS A 45 8.38 -3.10 6.58
N SER A 46 7.24 -3.74 6.34
CA SER A 46 7.14 -5.17 6.04
C SER A 46 6.55 -5.39 4.64
N VAL A 47 7.06 -6.38 3.92
CA VAL A 47 6.49 -6.78 2.63
C VAL A 47 5.26 -7.66 2.86
N LEU A 48 4.08 -7.19 2.43
CA LEU A 48 2.81 -7.92 2.58
C LEU A 48 2.70 -9.10 1.62
N ALA A 49 3.14 -8.92 0.37
CA ALA A 49 3.10 -9.95 -0.66
C ALA A 49 4.18 -9.73 -1.73
N LYS A 50 4.55 -10.79 -2.45
CA LYS A 50 5.52 -10.75 -3.56
C LYS A 50 4.94 -11.52 -4.74
N HIS A 51 5.05 -10.94 -5.93
CA HIS A 51 4.68 -11.62 -7.17
C HIS A 51 5.48 -11.03 -8.35
N LYS A 52 5.79 -11.83 -9.38
CA LYS A 52 6.56 -11.36 -10.55
C LYS A 52 5.74 -10.40 -11.43
N ASN A 53 4.48 -10.74 -11.67
CA ASN A 53 3.55 -9.92 -12.44
C ASN A 53 3.15 -8.65 -11.64
N ARG A 54 3.30 -7.49 -12.27
CA ARG A 54 2.98 -6.17 -11.70
C ARG A 54 1.50 -6.02 -11.36
N THR A 55 0.61 -6.34 -12.30
CA THR A 55 -0.85 -6.22 -12.12
C THR A 55 -1.32 -7.05 -10.93
N VAL A 56 -0.79 -8.26 -10.74
CA VAL A 56 -1.12 -9.08 -9.57
C VAL A 56 -0.71 -8.40 -8.26
N ARG A 57 0.47 -7.75 -8.21
CA ARG A 57 0.88 -6.99 -7.02
C ARG A 57 -0.05 -5.80 -6.78
N GLU A 58 -0.38 -5.04 -7.81
CA GLU A 58 -1.27 -3.88 -7.70
C GLU A 58 -2.68 -4.27 -7.23
N ILE A 59 -3.20 -5.43 -7.65
CA ILE A 59 -4.47 -5.98 -7.15
C ILE A 59 -4.36 -6.33 -5.66
N ILE A 60 -3.29 -7.01 -5.24
CA ILE A 60 -3.08 -7.35 -3.81
C ILE A 60 -2.94 -6.07 -2.97
N GLU A 61 -2.19 -5.08 -3.44
CA GLU A 61 -2.04 -3.78 -2.81
C GLU A 61 -3.40 -3.08 -2.66
N ALA A 62 -4.24 -3.09 -3.70
CA ALA A 62 -5.58 -2.52 -3.67
C ALA A 62 -6.51 -3.22 -2.66
N VAL A 63 -6.48 -4.56 -2.61
CA VAL A 63 -7.22 -5.36 -1.61
C VAL A 63 -6.80 -4.97 -0.19
N GLU A 64 -5.51 -4.88 0.09
CA GLU A 64 -5.00 -4.55 1.43
C GLU A 64 -5.27 -3.09 1.83
N ILE A 65 -5.21 -2.14 0.87
CA ILE A 65 -5.62 -0.75 1.10
C ILE A 65 -7.11 -0.68 1.44
N LYS A 66 -7.97 -1.35 0.65
CA LYS A 66 -9.42 -1.35 0.86
C LYS A 66 -9.81 -2.04 2.17
N ARG A 67 -9.13 -3.14 2.53
CA ARG A 67 -9.27 -3.82 3.83
C ARG A 67 -8.88 -2.93 5.01
N ALA A 68 -7.88 -2.07 4.85
CA ALA A 68 -7.48 -1.11 5.88
C ALA A 68 -8.47 0.07 6.01
N GLY A 69 -9.31 0.31 5.01
CA GLY A 69 -10.36 1.33 5.03
C GLY A 69 -9.84 2.72 5.39
N VAL A 70 -10.58 3.45 6.22
CA VAL A 70 -10.19 4.78 6.73
C VAL A 70 -8.89 4.79 7.56
N GLY A 71 -8.38 3.62 7.94
CA GLY A 71 -7.10 3.49 8.63
C GLY A 71 -5.88 3.62 7.71
N CYS A 72 -6.08 3.64 6.39
CA CYS A 72 -5.03 3.82 5.40
C CYS A 72 -5.01 5.25 4.85
N VAL A 73 -3.82 5.85 4.79
CA VAL A 73 -3.64 7.24 4.33
C VAL A 73 -3.78 7.39 2.80
N ILE A 74 -3.68 6.29 2.05
CA ILE A 74 -3.65 6.28 0.59
C ILE A 74 -4.93 5.68 0.00
N VAL A 75 -5.23 6.09 -1.24
CA VAL A 75 -6.25 5.47 -2.09
C VAL A 75 -5.57 4.57 -3.13
N ALA A 76 -6.13 3.39 -3.36
CA ALA A 76 -5.61 2.45 -4.37
C ALA A 76 -5.75 3.03 -5.79
N SER A 77 -4.80 2.72 -6.67
CA SER A 77 -4.86 3.13 -8.08
C SER A 77 -5.76 2.22 -8.91
N ILE A 78 -6.06 1.02 -8.39
CA ILE A 78 -7.08 0.12 -8.93
C ILE A 78 -8.25 0.17 -7.96
N ASP A 79 -9.42 0.53 -8.47
CA ASP A 79 -10.67 0.39 -7.73
C ASP A 79 -11.21 -1.02 -7.91
N LEU A 80 -11.53 -1.67 -6.80
CA LEU A 80 -12.07 -3.03 -6.77
C LEU A 80 -13.46 -2.97 -6.15
N PHE A 81 -14.43 -3.65 -6.73
CA PHE A 81 -15.75 -3.81 -6.12
C PHE A 81 -15.66 -4.65 -4.84
N ASP A 82 -16.60 -4.43 -3.92
CA ASP A 82 -16.63 -5.18 -2.65
C ASP A 82 -16.69 -6.69 -2.89
N LYS A 83 -17.42 -7.14 -3.93
CA LYS A 83 -17.49 -8.55 -4.32
C LYS A 83 -16.13 -9.11 -4.74
N GLU A 84 -15.30 -8.33 -5.43
CA GLU A 84 -13.96 -8.76 -5.85
C GLU A 84 -13.04 -8.87 -4.64
N VAL A 85 -13.09 -7.90 -3.73
CA VAL A 85 -12.33 -7.96 -2.46
C VAL A 85 -12.75 -9.19 -1.65
N GLN A 86 -14.05 -9.44 -1.50
CA GLN A 86 -14.56 -10.61 -0.77
C GLN A 86 -14.09 -11.93 -1.41
N PHE A 87 -14.12 -12.02 -2.74
CA PHE A 87 -13.61 -13.20 -3.46
C PHE A 87 -12.13 -13.44 -3.17
N MET A 88 -11.29 -12.39 -3.24
CA MET A 88 -9.86 -12.49 -2.98
C MET A 88 -9.56 -12.90 -1.53
N LEU A 89 -10.30 -12.36 -0.55
CA LEU A 89 -10.14 -12.70 0.87
C LEU A 89 -10.60 -14.13 1.18
N ALA A 90 -11.64 -14.62 0.50
CA ALA A 90 -12.10 -15.99 0.64
C ALA A 90 -11.11 -17.00 0.05
N ALA A 91 -10.51 -16.68 -1.11
CA ALA A 91 -9.51 -17.50 -1.78
C ALA A 91 -8.16 -17.54 -1.04
N ALA A 92 -7.85 -16.54 -0.21
CA ALA A 92 -6.62 -16.46 0.57
C ALA A 92 -6.60 -17.33 1.84
N ARG A 93 -7.61 -18.19 2.08
CA ARG A 93 -7.55 -19.24 3.10
C ARG A 93 -6.83 -20.47 2.53
N PRO A 94 -5.56 -20.73 2.87
CA PRO A 94 -4.99 -22.04 2.62
C PRO A 94 -5.68 -23.04 3.57
N GLY A 95 -6.24 -24.09 2.98
CA GLY A 95 -6.28 -25.37 3.67
C GLY A 95 -4.87 -25.70 4.17
N VAL A 96 -4.83 -26.28 5.36
CA VAL A 96 -3.67 -26.98 5.92
C VAL A 96 -3.04 -27.84 4.81
N GLY A 97 -1.76 -27.58 4.52
CA GLY A 97 -0.93 -28.33 3.59
C GLY A 97 0.52 -28.11 3.94
#